data_AF-A0A2V7L3T3-F1
#
_entry.id   AF-A0A2V7L3T3-F1
#
_cell.length_a   1.000
_cell.length_b   1.000
_cell.length_c   1.000
_cell.angle_alpha   90.00
_cell.angle_beta   90.00
_cell.angle_gamma   90.00
#
_symmetry.space_group_name_H-M   'P 1'
#
loop_
_entity.id
_entity.type
_entity.pdbx_description
1 polymer ?
#
loop_
_entity_poly.entity_id
_entity_poly.type
_entity_poly.pdbx_seq_one_letter_code
_entity_poly.pdbx_strand_id
1 'polypeptide(L)'
;MGQIRELLDSENAHAFEQARAWAAQLILEHRSTQILVVSDSPARNREVNHRLESELRRLEAHYRVTDPIAIRAPDTERRPTRTD
;
A
#
# COMPACT_ATOMS: atom_id res chain seq x y z
N MET A 1 16.00 8.40 -1.44
CA MET A 1 15.09 7.23 -1.56
C MET A 1 15.20 6.20 -0.42
N GLY A 2 16.35 6.06 0.27
CA GLY A 2 16.49 5.12 1.39
C GLY A 2 15.50 5.35 2.55
N GLN A 3 15.30 6.60 2.95
CA GLN A 3 14.35 6.97 4.02
C GLN A 3 12.89 6.57 3.73
N ILE A 4 12.43 6.71 2.48
CA ILE A 4 11.08 6.25 2.12
C ILE A 4 10.98 4.73 2.31
N ARG A 5 12.00 3.98 1.90
CA ARG A 5 11.99 2.52 2.01
C ARG A 5 11.99 2.07 3.48
N GLU A 6 12.83 2.69 4.31
CA GLU A 6 12.83 2.45 5.77
C GLU A 6 11.46 2.76 6.40
N LEU A 7 10.81 3.84 5.98
CA LEU A 7 9.47 4.19 6.47
C LEU A 7 8.43 3.15 6.06
N LEU A 8 8.50 2.65 4.82
CA LEU A 8 7.61 1.57 4.37
C LEU A 8 7.85 0.28 5.15
N ASP A 9 9.11 -0.10 5.38
CA ASP A 9 9.45 -1.30 6.13
C ASP A 9 9.00 -1.19 7.60
N SER A 10 9.15 0.00 8.21
CA SER A 10 8.69 0.25 9.58
C SER A 10 7.18 0.15 9.73
N GLU A 11 6.41 0.67 8.78
CA GLU A 11 4.94 0.61 8.81
C GLU A 11 4.44 -0.81 8.51
N ASN A 12 5.17 -1.58 7.69
CA ASN A 12 4.90 -3.00 7.47
C ASN A 12 5.04 -3.80 8.78
N ALA A 13 6.14 -3.57 9.51
CA ALA A 13 6.37 -4.19 10.81
C ALA A 13 5.28 -3.81 11.82
N HIS A 14 4.91 -2.53 11.90
CA HIS A 14 3.88 -2.05 12.81
C HIS A 14 2.48 -2.61 12.46
N ALA A 15 2.14 -2.70 11.17
CA ALA A 15 0.88 -3.32 10.75
C ALA A 15 0.84 -4.82 11.05
N PHE A 16 1.97 -5.51 10.87
CA PHE A 16 2.11 -6.92 11.24
C PHE A 16 1.88 -7.13 12.74
N GLU A 17 2.47 -6.29 13.59
CA GLU A 17 2.24 -6.30 15.05
C GLU A 17 0.77 -6.06 15.42
N GLN A 18 0.08 -5.21 14.67
CA GLN A 18 -1.35 -4.92 14.88
C GLN A 18 -2.30 -5.93 14.20
N ALA A 19 -1.79 -7.00 13.61
CA ALA A 19 -2.56 -7.99 12.84
C ALA A 19 -3.40 -7.36 11.71
N ARG A 20 -2.91 -6.28 11.09
CA ARG A 20 -3.56 -5.59 9.98
C ARG A 20 -2.89 -5.95 8.66
N ALA A 21 -3.68 -6.07 7.60
CA ALA A 21 -3.11 -6.24 6.26
C ALA A 21 -2.68 -4.88 5.73
N TRP A 22 -1.38 -4.62 5.76
CA TRP A 22 -0.75 -3.49 5.10
C TRP A 22 0.58 -3.96 4.52
N ALA A 23 0.84 -3.58 3.28
CA ALA A 23 2.13 -3.81 2.64
C ALA A 23 2.39 -2.64 1.70
N ALA A 24 3.66 -2.29 1.52
CA ALA A 24 4.04 -1.28 0.56
C ALA A 24 5.31 -1.67 -0.19
N GLN A 25 5.40 -1.22 -1.44
CA GLN A 25 6.51 -1.51 -2.31
C GLN A 25 6.94 -0.25 -3.05
N LEU A 26 8.23 0.02 -3.03
CA LEU A 26 8.86 1.08 -3.81
C LEU A 26 9.34 0.49 -5.14
N ILE A 27 8.77 0.97 -6.23
CA ILE A 27 9.12 0.55 -7.59
C ILE A 27 9.87 1.71 -8.25
N LEU A 28 11.16 1.51 -8.49
CA LEU A 28 12.02 2.46 -9.19
C LEU A 28 11.97 2.15 -10.68
N GLU A 29 11.28 2.97 -11.46
CA GLU A 29 11.32 2.89 -12.92
C GLU A 29 12.20 4.00 -13.50
N HIS A 30 12.72 3.81 -14.71
CA HIS A 30 13.62 4.74 -15.39
C HIS A 30 13.08 6.18 -15.52
N ARG A 31 11.76 6.38 -15.47
CA ARG A 31 11.11 7.68 -15.68
C ARG A 31 10.28 8.16 -14.48
N SER A 32 9.99 7.29 -13.53
CA SER A 32 9.14 7.60 -12.39
C SER A 32 9.39 6.63 -11.24
N THR A 33 9.31 7.14 -10.02
CA THR A 33 9.23 6.29 -8.84
C THR A 33 7.77 6.10 -8.48
N GLN A 34 7.35 4.85 -8.37
CA GLN A 34 6.00 4.49 -7.94
C GLN A 34 6.05 3.89 -6.53
N ILE A 35 5.10 4.29 -5.69
CA ILE A 35 4.92 3.70 -4.37
C ILE A 35 3.57 2.98 -4.41
N LEU A 36 3.61 1.66 -4.35
CA LEU A 36 2.41 0.83 -4.27
C LEU A 36 2.11 0.55 -2.80
N VAL A 37 0.90 0.85 -2.35
CA VAL A 37 0.42 0.53 -0.99
C VAL A 37 -0.82 -0.33 -1.10
N VAL A 38 -0.78 -1.51 -0.48
CA VAL A 38 -1.91 -2.43 -0.37
C VAL A 38 -2.34 -2.44 1.08
N SER A 39 -3.62 -2.23 1.34
CA SER A 39 -4.12 -2.31 2.72
C SER A 39 -5.56 -2.78 2.82
N ASP A 40 -5.93 -3.25 4.00
CA ASP A 40 -7.26 -3.67 4.41
C ASP A 40 -8.33 -2.56 4.39
N SER A 41 -7.96 -1.29 4.20
CA SER A 41 -8.89 -0.17 4.15
C SER A 41 -8.61 0.78 2.99
N PRO A 42 -9.66 1.38 2.42
CA PRO A 42 -9.50 2.46 1.45
C PRO A 42 -9.18 3.82 2.11
N ALA A 43 -8.99 3.88 3.43
CA ALA A 43 -8.77 5.13 4.14
C ALA A 43 -7.48 5.84 3.71
N ARG A 44 -7.64 7.00 3.06
CA ARG A 44 -6.53 7.85 2.60
C ARG A 44 -5.87 8.67 3.74
N ASN A 45 -6.62 9.04 4.78
CA ASN A 45 -6.12 9.86 5.89
C ASN A 45 -5.45 9.01 6.99
N ARG A 46 -4.65 8.02 6.59
CA ARG A 46 -3.84 7.26 7.54
C ARG A 46 -2.57 8.02 7.86
N GLU A 47 -2.10 7.88 9.09
CA GLU A 47 -0.88 8.53 9.56
C GLU A 47 0.34 8.20 8.67
N VAL A 48 0.43 6.95 8.20
CA VAL A 48 1.46 6.53 7.23
C VAL A 48 1.46 7.35 5.94
N ASN A 49 0.28 7.68 5.40
CA ASN A 49 0.20 8.48 4.17
C ASN A 49 0.68 9.91 4.43
N HIS A 50 0.33 10.49 5.57
CA HIS A 50 0.84 11.81 5.96
C HIS A 50 2.35 11.83 6.18
N ARG A 51 2.91 10.75 6.76
CA ARG A 51 4.36 10.60 6.91
C ARG A 51 5.06 10.48 5.55
N LEU A 52 4.52 9.68 4.63
CA LEU A 52 5.01 9.57 3.26
C LEU A 52 4.97 10.91 2.51
N GLU A 53 3.85 11.64 2.60
CA GLU A 53 3.73 12.98 2.00
C GLU A 53 4.73 13.98 2.58
N SER A 54 5.04 13.88 3.88
CA SER A 54 5.99 14.75 4.55
C SER A 54 7.42 14.49 4.08
N GLU A 55 7.82 13.22 3.95
CA GLU A 55 9.12 12.84 3.38
C GLU A 55 9.23 13.20 1.89
N LEU A 56 8.16 13.02 1.11
CA LEU A 56 8.12 13.45 -0.29
C LEU A 56 8.25 14.97 -0.44
N ARG A 57 7.57 15.75 0.43
CA ARG A 57 7.73 17.21 0.50
C ARG A 57 9.15 17.61 0.88
N ARG A 58 9.76 16.91 1.85
CA ARG A 58 11.15 17.16 2.27
C ARG A 58 12.15 16.91 1.15
N LEU A 59 11.87 15.94 0.29
CA LEU A 59 12.67 15.64 -0.90
C LEU A 59 12.38 16.59 -2.08
N GLU A 60 11.51 17.59 -1.91
CA GLU A 60 11.02 18.49 -2.96
C GLU A 60 10.49 17.73 -4.19
N ALA A 61 10.03 16.48 -3.96
CA ALA A 61 9.59 15.61 -5.02
C ALA A 61 8.16 15.97 -5.43
N HIS A 62 7.95 16.17 -6.73
CA HIS A 62 6.60 16.24 -7.29
C HIS A 62 5.98 14.83 -7.26
N TYR A 63 4.85 14.69 -6.57
CA TYR A 63 4.12 13.43 -6.49
C TYR A 63 2.64 13.62 -6.80
N ARG A 64 1.99 12.52 -7.18
CA ARG A 64 0.54 12.42 -7.36
C ARG A 64 0.04 11.20 -6.64
N VAL A 65 -0.96 11.37 -5.78
CA VAL A 65 -1.64 10.26 -5.12
C VAL A 65 -2.74 9.71 -6.02
N THR A 66 -2.77 8.40 -6.23
CA THR A 66 -3.82 7.71 -7.00
C THR A 66 -5.02 7.35 -6.11
N ASP A 67 -6.19 7.15 -6.71
CA ASP A 67 -7.39 6.65 -6.01
C ASP A 67 -7.23 5.20 -5.53
N PRO A 68 -7.69 4.85 -4.31
CA PRO A 68 -7.67 3.49 -3.84
C PRO A 68 -8.49 2.63 -4.79
N ILE A 69 -7.88 1.57 -5.28
CA ILE A 69 -8.56 0.57 -6.10
C ILE A 69 -8.88 -0.61 -5.19
N ALA A 70 -10.17 -0.93 -5.04
CA ALA A 70 -10.59 -2.08 -4.25
C ALA A 70 -10.22 -3.38 -4.99
N ILE A 71 -9.32 -4.17 -4.41
CA ILE A 71 -8.99 -5.51 -4.90
C ILE A 71 -10.02 -6.46 -4.31
N ARG A 72 -10.99 -6.91 -5.13
CA ARG A 72 -11.89 -7.99 -4.76
C ARG A 72 -11.20 -9.32 -5.04
N ALA A 73 -11.23 -10.24 -4.09
CA ALA A 73 -10.88 -11.62 -4.40
C ALA A 73 -11.83 -12.11 -5.51
N PRO A 74 -11.33 -12.88 -6.50
CA PRO A 74 -12.24 -13.55 -7.42
C PRO A 74 -13.22 -14.37 -6.60
N ASP A 75 -14.52 -14.23 -6.87
CA ASP A 75 -15.54 -15.14 -6.34
C ASP A 75 -15.08 -16.55 -6.73
N THR A 76 -14.53 -17.28 -5.76
CA THR A 76 -14.31 -18.71 -5.94
C THR A 76 -15.70 -19.31 -6.06
N GLU A 77 -16.12 -19.44 -7.31
CA GLU A 77 -17.28 -20.14 -7.80
C GLU A 77 -17.61 -21.28 -6.83
N ARG A 78 -18.71 -21.13 -6.09
CA ARG A 78 -19.25 -22.20 -5.25
C ARG A 78 -19.37 -23.42 -6.16
N ARG A 79 -18.46 -24.39 -6.02
CA ARG A 79 -18.60 -25.69 -6.69
C ARG A 79 -20.01 -26.20 -6.36
N PRO A 80 -20.88 -26.46 -7.36
CA PRO A 80 -22.15 -27.09 -7.06
C PRO A 80 -21.84 -28.46 -6.47
N THR A 81 -22.31 -28.70 -5.26
CA THR A 81 -22.31 -30.01 -4.62
C THR A 81 -23.07 -30.96 -5.54
N ARG A 82 -22.33 -31.79 -6.28
CA ARG A 82 -22.91 -32.90 -7.03
C ARG A 82 -23.24 -33.99 -6.03
N THR A 83 -24.49 -34.03 -5.60
CA THR A 83 -25.08 -35.18 -4.92
C THR A 83 -25.38 -36.23 -5.99
N ASP A 84 -24.74 -37.39 -5.88
CA ASP A 84 -25.22 -38.67 -6.43
C ASP A 84 -25.02 -39.73 -5.34
#